data_AF-A0A7R9JU79-F1
#
_entry.id   AF-A0A7R9JU79-F1
#
_cell.length_a   1.000
_cell.length_b   1.000
_cell.length_c   1.000
_cell.angle_alpha   90.00
_cell.angle_beta   90.00
_cell.angle_gamma   90.00
#
_symmetry.space_group_name_H-M   'P 1'
#
loop_
_entity.id
_entity.type
_entity.pdbx_description
1 polymer ?
#
loop_
_entity_poly.entity_id
_entity_poly.type
_entity_poly.pdbx_seq_one_letter_code
_entity_poly.pdbx_strand_id
1 'polypeptide(L)'
;MVHSFANFISRDRTTSRGLVLHQFANFISRDRTTSRNLVPHQFANFISRDRTTSRCLVLHQFVNYRLQDENDPFIKAPNGASCKLLLGPMSRRTKRQVHPVWLARYHEVEAQIPSGWGFLNVTHSTSTQMQLLDMLKFYSRFEISDETGDPLTDHDMTQIHYSRITSLQKAAFAKFPDLRSFSLANVASVDTRETLIKHFGPLSEQKLKAIATYLNLVSRHERRASQLEALNEMPLYPTEEIIWNENIVPTEYFSGEGCLALPKLNLQFLTLHDYLLRNFNLFRLESTYEIRQDIEDAVGRLSPWKSEDESIFYGGWARMAQPIVNFAVVEVAKPNIGEKRPSRVRADVTVNLSVRNEIKAEWENLRKHDVCFLITVRPTSSIGTKFDHRAPFVPQVGLTFVRGCEIEGMLDQNGRVIEEGPEPKPALPGEKRTFRVWLDCNQYRLDMDNANQGKEDVYETFNILMRRKPKENNFKAVLETIRELMNTECVVPDWLHDIILGYGDPGAAHYSRMPNEIETMDFNDTFLDLDHLRASFPEHAIKVKTDDPRKLVPPFRYVIKSS
;
A
#
# COMPACT_ATOMS: atom_id res chain seq x y z
N MET A 1 -1.03 5.92 28.48
CA MET A 1 -1.87 4.81 28.00
C MET A 1 -1.13 4.13 26.85
N VAL A 2 -0.07 3.37 27.19
CA VAL A 2 0.78 2.63 26.24
C VAL A 2 0.86 1.21 26.78
N HIS A 3 0.19 0.27 26.12
CA HIS A 3 0.26 -1.18 26.37
C HIS A 3 -0.20 -1.83 25.05
N SER A 4 0.49 -2.77 24.38
CA SER A 4 1.56 -3.66 24.82
C SER A 4 2.46 -4.09 23.64
N PHE A 5 3.72 -3.68 23.65
CA PHE A 5 4.83 -4.41 23.00
C PHE A 5 5.85 -4.68 24.11
N ALA A 6 5.94 -5.92 24.60
CA ALA A 6 6.88 -6.28 25.66
C ALA A 6 8.26 -6.58 25.05
N ASN A 7 9.20 -5.63 25.19
CA ASN A 7 10.62 -5.87 24.91
C ASN A 7 11.31 -6.39 26.18
N PHE A 8 11.86 -7.61 26.15
CA PHE A 8 12.64 -8.15 27.27
C PHE A 8 14.16 -7.98 27.02
N ILE A 9 14.85 -7.35 27.97
CA ILE A 9 16.32 -7.20 27.97
C ILE A 9 16.86 -7.90 29.22
N SER A 10 17.55 -9.02 29.06
CA SER A 10 18.27 -9.66 30.18
C SER A 10 19.63 -9.00 30.39
N ARG A 11 19.94 -8.62 31.63
CA ARG A 11 21.21 -7.98 32.02
C ARG A 11 22.07 -8.80 32.99
N ASP A 12 21.63 -9.96 33.47
CA ASP A 12 22.33 -10.69 34.55
C ASP A 12 22.49 -12.21 34.32
N ARG A 13 23.57 -12.80 34.86
CA ARG A 13 24.09 -14.15 34.54
C ARG A 13 23.28 -15.32 35.12
N THR A 14 22.36 -15.09 36.06
CA THR A 14 21.76 -16.18 36.86
C THR A 14 20.24 -16.28 36.80
N THR A 15 19.52 -15.27 36.29
CA THR A 15 18.06 -15.15 36.43
C THR A 15 17.22 -15.74 35.29
N SER A 16 17.81 -16.23 34.20
CA SER A 16 17.06 -16.65 32.99
C SER A 16 16.95 -18.17 32.78
N ARG A 17 17.29 -19.00 33.77
CA ARG A 17 17.10 -20.46 33.65
C ARG A 17 15.61 -20.79 33.83
N GLY A 18 14.90 -21.03 32.72
CA GLY A 18 13.53 -21.57 32.73
C GLY A 18 12.43 -20.72 32.09
N LEU A 19 12.77 -19.75 31.21
CA LEU A 19 11.75 -18.96 30.51
C LEU A 19 11.14 -19.75 29.33
N VAL A 20 9.82 -19.98 29.40
CA VAL A 20 8.99 -20.50 28.31
C VAL A 20 8.10 -19.36 27.81
N LEU A 21 8.18 -19.02 26.53
CA LEU A 21 7.51 -17.86 25.92
C LEU A 21 6.40 -18.31 24.96
N HIS A 22 5.19 -17.78 25.17
CA HIS A 22 4.04 -17.88 24.28
C HIS A 22 3.67 -16.45 23.80
N GLN A 23 3.74 -16.22 22.48
CA GLN A 23 3.37 -15.01 21.73
C GLN A 23 4.41 -13.87 21.59
N PHE A 24 4.31 -13.19 20.43
CA PHE A 24 5.23 -12.22 19.80
C PHE A 24 6.02 -11.30 20.74
N ALA A 25 7.30 -11.61 20.97
CA ALA A 25 8.24 -10.73 21.67
C ALA A 25 9.61 -10.67 20.98
N ASN A 26 10.26 -9.51 21.05
CA ASN A 26 11.66 -9.33 20.64
C ASN A 26 12.58 -9.51 21.86
N PHE A 27 13.58 -10.39 21.75
CA PHE A 27 14.53 -10.67 22.83
C PHE A 27 15.95 -10.23 22.46
N ILE A 28 16.60 -9.50 23.36
CA ILE A 28 17.98 -9.01 23.18
C ILE A 28 18.87 -9.64 24.26
N SER A 29 19.82 -10.48 23.84
CA SER A 29 20.83 -11.07 24.73
C SER A 29 22.21 -10.43 24.54
N ARG A 30 22.97 -10.37 25.63
CA ARG A 30 24.39 -9.97 25.63
C ARG A 30 25.37 -11.16 25.78
N ASP A 31 24.90 -12.39 26.01
CA ASP A 31 25.74 -13.58 26.27
C ASP A 31 25.28 -14.83 25.47
N ARG A 32 26.23 -15.70 25.10
CA ARG A 32 26.11 -16.91 24.27
C ARG A 32 25.55 -18.13 25.02
N THR A 33 25.65 -18.16 26.35
CA THR A 33 25.25 -19.33 27.17
C THR A 33 23.78 -19.35 27.55
N THR A 34 23.17 -18.18 27.75
CA THR A 34 21.74 -18.02 28.10
C THR A 34 20.79 -18.33 26.94
N SER A 35 21.25 -18.23 25.69
CA SER A 35 20.42 -18.49 24.50
C SER A 35 20.19 -19.96 24.19
N ARG A 36 21.05 -20.86 24.69
CA ARG A 36 20.98 -22.30 24.36
C ARG A 36 19.87 -23.08 25.05
N ASN A 37 19.33 -22.54 26.16
CA ASN A 37 18.36 -23.24 27.00
C ASN A 37 16.95 -22.63 26.93
N LEU A 38 16.69 -21.73 25.97
CA LEU A 38 15.35 -21.18 25.72
C LEU A 38 14.59 -22.10 24.77
N VAL A 39 13.35 -22.46 25.13
CA VAL A 39 12.46 -23.28 24.32
C VAL A 39 11.34 -22.39 23.78
N PRO A 40 11.34 -22.01 22.48
CA PRO A 40 10.34 -21.11 21.89
C PRO A 40 9.18 -21.90 21.27
N HIS A 41 7.93 -21.53 21.56
CA HIS A 41 6.76 -22.19 20.99
C HIS A 41 6.06 -21.41 19.85
N GLN A 42 6.37 -20.13 19.60
CA GLN A 42 5.93 -19.37 18.39
C GLN A 42 6.68 -18.03 18.26
N PHE A 43 6.85 -17.54 17.01
CA PHE A 43 7.63 -16.38 16.52
C PHE A 43 8.23 -15.41 17.57
N ALA A 44 9.55 -15.48 17.74
CA ALA A 44 10.36 -14.49 18.46
C ALA A 44 11.66 -14.18 17.68
N ASN A 45 12.03 -12.89 17.56
CA ASN A 45 13.31 -12.47 16.97
C ASN A 45 14.37 -12.35 18.07
N PHE A 46 15.58 -12.89 17.83
CA PHE A 46 16.71 -12.85 18.74
C PHE A 46 17.83 -11.95 18.20
N ILE A 47 18.22 -10.93 18.95
CA ILE A 47 19.32 -10.02 18.58
C ILE A 47 20.49 -10.21 19.55
N SER A 48 21.62 -10.69 19.03
CA SER A 48 22.92 -10.70 19.74
C SER A 48 23.70 -9.42 19.39
N ARG A 49 24.29 -8.77 20.40
CA ARG A 49 25.16 -7.59 20.22
C ARG A 49 26.63 -7.94 19.93
N ASP A 50 26.99 -9.22 19.89
CA ASP A 50 28.34 -9.67 19.52
C ASP A 50 28.46 -9.85 18.00
N ARG A 51 29.39 -9.09 17.39
CA ARG A 51 29.66 -9.04 15.94
C ARG A 51 29.99 -10.42 15.34
N THR A 52 30.52 -11.35 16.14
CA THR A 52 30.89 -12.69 15.63
C THR A 52 29.68 -13.62 15.52
N THR A 53 28.72 -13.55 16.44
CA THR A 53 27.50 -14.38 16.39
C THR A 53 26.50 -13.88 15.36
N SER A 54 26.40 -12.57 15.13
CA SER A 54 25.55 -12.00 14.06
C SER A 54 26.02 -12.40 12.65
N ARG A 55 27.31 -12.73 12.47
CA ARG A 55 27.84 -13.25 11.20
C ARG A 55 27.47 -14.71 10.96
N CYS A 56 27.42 -15.55 11.99
CA CYS A 56 27.16 -16.98 11.80
C CYS A 56 25.68 -17.31 11.54
N LEU A 57 24.73 -16.48 11.97
CA LEU A 57 23.29 -16.74 11.77
C LEU A 57 22.76 -16.31 10.40
N VAL A 58 23.43 -15.39 9.69
CA VAL A 58 22.97 -14.88 8.38
C VAL A 58 23.68 -15.58 7.21
N LEU A 59 24.91 -16.07 7.41
CA LEU A 59 25.72 -16.63 6.32
C LEU A 59 25.51 -18.11 6.03
N HIS A 60 24.92 -18.89 6.95
CA HIS A 60 24.83 -20.34 6.74
C HIS A 60 23.68 -20.79 5.80
N GLN A 61 22.83 -19.86 5.34
CA GLN A 61 21.74 -20.16 4.38
C GLN A 61 22.02 -19.69 2.94
N PHE A 62 23.07 -18.90 2.69
CA PHE A 62 23.29 -18.30 1.36
C PHE A 62 24.59 -18.71 0.65
N VAL A 63 25.49 -19.48 1.28
CA VAL A 63 26.85 -19.68 0.73
C VAL A 63 27.09 -21.03 0.04
N ASN A 64 26.18 -22.01 0.11
CA ASN A 64 26.39 -23.32 -0.52
C ASN A 64 25.28 -23.74 -1.49
N TYR A 65 24.97 -22.92 -2.50
CA TYR A 65 24.20 -23.38 -3.66
C TYR A 65 25.03 -23.21 -4.94
N ARG A 66 25.88 -24.21 -5.20
CA ARG A 66 26.43 -24.45 -6.54
C ARG A 66 25.35 -25.13 -7.37
N LEU A 67 25.08 -24.57 -8.54
CA LEU A 67 24.29 -25.13 -9.62
C LEU A 67 24.84 -26.51 -10.02
N GLN A 68 24.39 -27.62 -9.41
CA GLN A 68 24.71 -28.96 -9.93
C GLN A 68 23.92 -30.17 -9.39
N ASP A 69 22.75 -30.02 -8.76
CA ASP A 69 22.00 -31.19 -8.27
C ASP A 69 20.55 -31.23 -8.79
N GLU A 70 20.23 -32.23 -9.62
CA GLU A 70 18.90 -32.45 -10.22
C GLU A 70 17.85 -32.98 -9.20
N ASN A 71 18.24 -33.21 -7.95
CA ASN A 71 17.37 -33.64 -6.85
C ASN A 71 17.07 -32.53 -5.82
N ASP A 72 17.27 -31.27 -6.17
CA ASP A 72 17.00 -30.12 -5.30
C ASP A 72 15.49 -30.02 -4.95
N PRO A 73 15.09 -29.99 -3.66
CA PRO A 73 13.71 -29.79 -3.25
C PRO A 73 13.08 -28.46 -3.74
N PHE A 74 13.86 -27.52 -4.28
CA PHE A 74 13.38 -26.33 -5.00
C PHE A 74 12.93 -26.58 -6.47
N ILE A 75 13.19 -27.77 -7.04
CA ILE A 75 12.77 -28.18 -8.39
C ILE A 75 11.30 -28.64 -8.40
N LYS A 76 10.74 -29.00 -7.24
CA LYS A 76 9.33 -29.44 -7.12
C LYS A 76 8.41 -28.29 -6.72
N ALA A 77 7.87 -27.63 -7.74
CA ALA A 77 6.80 -26.62 -7.72
C ALA A 77 7.12 -25.32 -6.95
N PRO A 78 6.87 -24.13 -7.54
CA PRO A 78 7.05 -22.86 -6.83
C PRO A 78 5.97 -22.70 -5.75
N ASN A 79 6.24 -23.18 -4.55
CA ASN A 79 5.38 -22.96 -3.38
C ASN A 79 5.46 -21.49 -2.93
N GLY A 80 4.39 -20.94 -2.34
CA GLY A 80 4.31 -19.53 -1.90
C GLY A 80 5.42 -19.11 -0.91
N ALA A 81 6.01 -20.08 -0.20
CA ALA A 81 7.18 -19.88 0.64
C ALA A 81 8.43 -19.46 -0.15
N SER A 82 8.64 -20.02 -1.34
CA SER A 82 9.75 -19.64 -2.23
C SER A 82 9.62 -18.20 -2.71
N CYS A 83 8.41 -17.77 -3.12
CA CYS A 83 8.16 -16.38 -3.50
C CYS A 83 8.35 -15.41 -2.31
N LYS A 84 7.93 -15.80 -1.10
CA LYS A 84 8.13 -15.01 0.12
C LYS A 84 9.62 -14.88 0.52
N LEU A 85 10.41 -15.93 0.28
CA LEU A 85 11.84 -15.93 0.59
C LEU A 85 12.62 -15.03 -0.37
N LEU A 86 12.21 -15.01 -1.64
CA LEU A 86 12.64 -13.99 -2.60
C LEU A 86 12.18 -12.61 -2.07
N LEU A 87 10.90 -12.37 -1.83
CA LEU A 87 10.37 -11.11 -1.27
C LEU A 87 10.78 -10.78 0.20
N GLY A 88 11.80 -11.44 0.75
CA GLY A 88 12.42 -11.13 2.03
C GLY A 88 13.03 -9.71 2.06
N PRO A 89 13.68 -9.30 3.17
CA PRO A 89 14.16 -7.93 3.35
C PRO A 89 15.12 -7.52 2.23
N MET A 90 14.56 -6.83 1.22
CA MET A 90 15.29 -6.27 0.10
C MET A 90 16.02 -5.02 0.58
N SER A 91 17.25 -5.21 1.05
CA SER A 91 18.21 -4.12 1.13
C SER A 91 18.77 -3.84 -0.27
N ARG A 92 19.20 -2.60 -0.55
CA ARG A 92 19.97 -2.26 -1.77
C ARG A 92 21.11 -3.26 -2.04
N ARG A 93 21.79 -3.73 -0.98
CA ARG A 93 22.87 -4.73 -1.08
C ARG A 93 22.39 -6.11 -1.51
N THR A 94 21.28 -6.60 -0.94
CA THR A 94 20.71 -7.91 -1.32
C THR A 94 20.18 -7.87 -2.75
N LYS A 95 19.54 -6.76 -3.16
CA LYS A 95 19.06 -6.60 -4.53
C LYS A 95 20.22 -6.64 -5.54
N ARG A 96 21.27 -5.85 -5.34
CA ARG A 96 22.44 -5.79 -6.25
C ARG A 96 23.06 -7.17 -6.53
N GLN A 97 23.13 -8.05 -5.54
CA GLN A 97 23.76 -9.38 -5.69
C GLN A 97 22.81 -10.42 -6.29
N VAL A 98 21.50 -10.28 -6.08
CA VAL A 98 20.53 -11.36 -6.32
C VAL A 98 19.59 -11.03 -7.49
N HIS A 99 19.53 -9.77 -7.95
CA HIS A 99 18.63 -9.32 -9.02
C HIS A 99 18.80 -10.07 -10.36
N PRO A 100 20.02 -10.38 -10.85
CA PRO A 100 20.18 -11.20 -12.06
C PRO A 100 19.63 -12.61 -11.91
N VAL A 101 19.80 -13.21 -10.72
CA VAL A 101 19.31 -14.56 -10.38
C VAL A 101 17.78 -14.55 -10.25
N TRP A 102 17.22 -13.48 -9.69
CA TRP A 102 15.79 -13.27 -9.60
C TRP A 102 15.09 -13.15 -10.93
N LEU A 103 15.65 -12.33 -11.83
CA LEU A 103 15.12 -12.19 -13.18
C LEU A 103 15.06 -13.56 -13.84
N ALA A 104 16.15 -14.32 -13.80
CA ALA A 104 16.20 -15.68 -14.35
C ALA A 104 15.12 -16.59 -13.74
N ARG A 105 14.90 -16.56 -12.41
CA ARG A 105 13.92 -17.40 -11.73
C ARG A 105 12.47 -16.94 -11.94
N TYR A 106 12.18 -15.64 -11.91
CA TYR A 106 10.86 -15.08 -12.24
C TYR A 106 10.41 -15.57 -13.61
N HIS A 107 11.32 -15.53 -14.58
CA HIS A 107 11.10 -15.98 -15.94
C HIS A 107 10.86 -17.49 -16.07
N GLU A 108 11.57 -18.30 -15.29
CA GLU A 108 11.33 -19.74 -15.21
C GLU A 108 9.93 -20.04 -14.65
N VAL A 109 9.50 -19.30 -13.61
CA VAL A 109 8.16 -19.42 -13.02
C VAL A 109 7.09 -18.90 -13.97
N GLU A 110 7.30 -17.77 -14.64
CA GLU A 110 6.39 -17.19 -15.64
C GLU A 110 6.18 -18.14 -16.82
N ALA A 111 7.23 -18.83 -17.27
CA ALA A 111 7.16 -19.82 -18.36
C ALA A 111 6.43 -21.12 -17.98
N GLN A 112 6.32 -21.44 -16.69
CA GLN A 112 5.58 -22.60 -16.19
C GLN A 112 4.09 -22.33 -16.00
N ILE A 113 3.64 -21.08 -16.13
CA ILE A 113 2.22 -20.71 -16.08
C ILE A 113 1.60 -21.09 -17.43
N PRO A 114 0.58 -21.97 -17.47
CA PRO A 114 -0.03 -22.39 -18.72
C PRO A 114 -0.61 -21.18 -19.47
N SER A 115 -0.53 -21.18 -20.81
CA SER A 115 -0.93 -20.08 -21.69
C SER A 115 -2.39 -19.60 -21.52
N GLY A 116 -3.26 -20.38 -20.87
CA GLY A 116 -4.63 -19.98 -20.50
C GLY A 116 -4.77 -19.23 -19.16
N TRP A 117 -3.72 -19.18 -18.34
CA TRP A 117 -3.73 -18.54 -17.01
C TRP A 117 -3.19 -17.10 -17.03
N GLY A 118 -2.47 -16.72 -18.09
CA GLY A 118 -1.99 -15.34 -18.31
C GLY A 118 -3.06 -14.36 -18.85
N PHE A 119 -4.30 -14.83 -19.04
CA PHE A 119 -5.43 -14.05 -19.57
C PHE A 119 -6.35 -13.47 -18.48
N LEU A 120 -6.10 -13.74 -17.21
CA LEU A 120 -6.85 -13.11 -16.13
C LEU A 120 -6.28 -11.71 -15.88
N ASN A 121 -7.05 -10.68 -16.23
CA ASN A 121 -6.86 -9.33 -15.73
C ASN A 121 -6.65 -9.37 -14.21
N VAL A 122 -5.68 -8.58 -13.79
CA VAL A 122 -4.90 -8.55 -12.54
C VAL A 122 -5.72 -8.30 -11.26
N THR A 123 -7.05 -8.26 -11.34
CA THR A 123 -7.95 -8.09 -10.19
C THR A 123 -8.61 -9.40 -9.73
N HIS A 124 -8.53 -10.49 -10.51
CA HIS A 124 -9.34 -11.69 -10.29
C HIS A 124 -8.60 -12.98 -9.91
N SER A 125 -7.27 -12.97 -9.70
CA SER A 125 -6.57 -14.21 -9.31
C SER A 125 -6.79 -14.53 -7.83
N THR A 126 -7.49 -15.62 -7.54
CA THR A 126 -7.85 -16.07 -6.18
C THR A 126 -6.71 -16.73 -5.40
N SER A 127 -5.57 -17.02 -6.05
CA SER A 127 -4.43 -17.70 -5.41
C SER A 127 -3.40 -16.69 -4.88
N THR A 128 -3.07 -16.82 -3.60
CA THR A 128 -1.97 -16.10 -2.92
C THR A 128 -0.65 -16.16 -3.69
N GLN A 129 -0.40 -17.25 -4.41
CA GLN A 129 0.82 -17.43 -5.19
C GLN A 129 0.92 -16.45 -6.36
N MET A 130 -0.19 -16.16 -7.04
CA MET A 130 -0.22 -15.23 -8.16
C MET A 130 0.01 -13.79 -7.67
N GLN A 131 -0.62 -13.42 -6.55
CA GLN A 131 -0.42 -12.13 -5.90
C GLN A 131 1.03 -11.91 -5.46
N LEU A 132 1.68 -12.95 -4.89
CA LEU A 132 3.10 -12.91 -4.56
C LEU A 132 3.99 -12.82 -5.81
N LEU A 133 3.61 -13.48 -6.91
CA LEU A 133 4.34 -13.38 -8.17
C LEU A 133 4.24 -11.97 -8.77
N ASP A 134 3.10 -11.29 -8.63
CA ASP A 134 2.94 -9.91 -9.06
C ASP A 134 3.79 -8.95 -8.24
N MET A 135 3.89 -9.15 -6.91
CA MET A 135 4.86 -8.43 -6.09
C MET A 135 6.29 -8.67 -6.55
N LEU A 136 6.64 -9.92 -6.91
CA LEU A 136 7.96 -10.27 -7.44
C LEU A 136 8.24 -9.58 -8.78
N LYS A 137 7.24 -9.55 -9.66
CA LYS A 137 7.27 -8.84 -10.95
C LYS A 137 7.50 -7.34 -10.74
N PHE A 138 6.82 -6.74 -9.78
CA PHE A 138 7.00 -5.34 -9.42
C PHE A 138 8.46 -5.05 -9.01
N TYR A 139 9.00 -5.79 -8.02
CA TYR A 139 10.36 -5.51 -7.51
C TYR A 139 11.49 -5.88 -8.49
N SER A 140 11.30 -6.91 -9.32
CA SER A 140 12.25 -7.25 -10.39
C SER A 140 12.34 -6.16 -11.45
N ARG A 141 11.28 -5.37 -11.63
CA ARG A 141 11.19 -4.27 -12.60
C ARG A 141 11.29 -2.88 -11.96
N PHE A 142 11.62 -2.82 -10.67
CA PHE A 142 11.64 -1.58 -9.91
C PHE A 142 12.68 -0.58 -10.45
N GLU A 143 12.29 0.69 -10.53
CA GLU A 143 12.99 1.83 -11.16
C GLU A 143 14.14 2.34 -10.28
N ILE A 144 15.17 1.52 -10.10
CA ILE A 144 16.37 1.82 -9.32
C ILE A 144 17.61 1.27 -10.03
N SER A 145 18.71 2.02 -9.98
CA SER A 145 20.02 1.56 -10.44
C SER A 145 20.55 0.49 -9.51
N ASP A 146 20.90 -0.69 -10.04
CA ASP A 146 21.50 -1.77 -9.24
C ASP A 146 22.93 -1.44 -8.79
N GLU A 147 23.61 -0.50 -9.46
CA GLU A 147 24.99 -0.13 -9.14
C GLU A 147 25.07 0.96 -8.07
N THR A 148 24.31 2.05 -8.27
CA THR A 148 24.32 3.23 -7.39
C THR A 148 23.27 3.15 -6.29
N GLY A 149 22.15 2.46 -6.55
CA GLY A 149 20.99 2.43 -5.65
C GLY A 149 20.09 3.66 -5.77
N ASP A 150 20.32 4.53 -6.76
CA ASP A 150 19.51 5.73 -6.97
C ASP A 150 18.27 5.42 -7.80
N PRO A 151 17.14 6.12 -7.57
CA PRO A 151 15.95 5.99 -8.42
C PRO A 151 16.29 6.34 -9.87
N LEU A 152 15.71 5.60 -10.82
CA LEU A 152 15.84 5.89 -12.25
C LEU A 152 14.85 6.97 -12.65
N THR A 153 15.28 7.93 -13.46
CA THR A 153 14.39 8.95 -14.03
C THR A 153 13.61 8.40 -15.24
N ASP A 154 12.54 9.09 -15.67
CA ASP A 154 11.82 8.75 -16.90
C ASP A 154 12.72 8.74 -18.13
N HIS A 155 13.73 9.62 -18.16
CA HIS A 155 14.74 9.64 -19.21
C HIS A 155 15.59 8.36 -19.20
N ASP A 156 16.08 7.96 -18.03
CA ASP A 156 16.87 6.73 -17.87
C ASP A 156 16.04 5.49 -18.27
N MET A 157 14.79 5.44 -17.85
CA MET A 157 13.86 4.36 -18.19
C MET A 157 13.61 4.27 -19.70
N THR A 158 13.44 5.42 -20.36
CA THR A 158 13.29 5.51 -21.82
C THR A 158 14.56 5.05 -22.52
N GLN A 159 15.74 5.48 -22.06
CA GLN A 159 17.02 5.10 -22.63
C GLN A 159 17.30 3.61 -22.48
N ILE A 160 17.01 3.02 -21.31
CA ILE A 160 17.12 1.58 -21.05
C ILE A 160 16.20 0.80 -21.99
N HIS A 161 14.96 1.23 -22.16
CA HIS A 161 14.00 0.62 -23.08
C HIS A 161 14.49 0.66 -24.54
N TYR A 162 14.92 1.84 -25.00
CA TYR A 162 15.40 2.03 -26.37
C TYR A 162 16.67 1.22 -26.64
N SER A 163 17.60 1.16 -25.69
CA SER A 163 18.81 0.34 -25.78
C SER A 163 18.48 -1.15 -25.92
N ARG A 164 17.47 -1.65 -25.19
CA ARG A 164 17.00 -3.04 -25.27
C ARG A 164 16.36 -3.35 -26.61
N ILE A 165 15.38 -2.55 -27.05
CA ILE A 165 14.76 -2.74 -28.37
C ILE A 165 15.80 -2.65 -29.49
N THR A 166 16.71 -1.68 -29.43
CA THR A 166 17.77 -1.54 -30.42
C THR A 166 18.69 -2.76 -30.46
N SER A 167 19.02 -3.34 -29.29
CA SER A 167 19.81 -4.57 -29.21
C SER A 167 19.05 -5.77 -29.80
N LEU A 168 17.74 -5.87 -29.54
CA LEU A 168 16.86 -6.87 -30.14
C LEU A 168 16.78 -6.70 -31.67
N GLN A 169 16.61 -5.48 -32.17
CA GLN A 169 16.60 -5.17 -33.61
C GLN A 169 17.93 -5.49 -34.29
N LYS A 170 19.07 -5.17 -33.66
CA LYS A 170 20.40 -5.53 -34.17
C LYS A 170 20.58 -7.04 -34.29
N ALA A 171 20.18 -7.79 -33.27
CA ALA A 171 20.24 -9.25 -33.27
C ALA A 171 19.30 -9.88 -34.32
N ALA A 172 18.07 -9.36 -34.41
CA ALA A 172 17.10 -9.76 -35.42
C ALA A 172 17.64 -9.53 -36.84
N PHE A 173 18.21 -8.34 -37.10
CA PHE A 173 18.80 -8.01 -38.39
C PHE A 173 19.96 -8.94 -38.78
N ALA A 174 20.83 -9.27 -37.82
CA ALA A 174 22.02 -10.05 -38.07
C ALA A 174 21.74 -11.54 -38.34
N LYS A 175 20.74 -12.13 -37.67
CA LYS A 175 20.54 -13.59 -37.64
C LYS A 175 19.19 -14.10 -38.12
N PHE A 176 18.19 -13.22 -38.26
CA PHE A 176 16.80 -13.62 -38.51
C PHE A 176 16.21 -12.81 -39.68
N PRO A 177 16.41 -13.26 -40.93
CA PRO A 177 15.91 -12.56 -42.12
C PRO A 177 14.38 -12.33 -42.10
N ASP A 178 13.63 -13.23 -41.46
CA ASP A 178 12.17 -13.14 -41.31
C ASP A 178 11.73 -11.91 -40.49
N LEU A 179 12.61 -11.39 -39.64
CA LEU A 179 12.37 -10.23 -38.78
C LEU A 179 12.96 -8.94 -39.35
N ARG A 180 13.29 -8.90 -40.64
CA ARG A 180 13.91 -7.71 -41.25
C ARG A 180 12.99 -6.48 -41.23
N SER A 181 11.68 -6.69 -41.37
CA SER A 181 10.68 -5.62 -41.24
C SER A 181 10.62 -5.05 -39.81
N PHE A 182 10.72 -5.90 -38.79
CA PHE A 182 10.83 -5.49 -37.38
C PHE A 182 12.15 -4.75 -37.10
N SER A 183 13.25 -5.24 -37.67
CA SER A 183 14.60 -4.74 -37.39
C SER A 183 14.88 -3.33 -37.93
N LEU A 184 14.18 -2.94 -38.98
CA LEU A 184 14.33 -1.64 -39.66
C LEU A 184 13.26 -0.62 -39.24
N ALA A 185 12.26 -1.03 -38.45
CA ALA A 185 11.20 -0.16 -38.00
C ALA A 185 11.68 0.78 -36.87
N ASN A 186 11.04 1.93 -36.73
CA ASN A 186 11.27 2.81 -35.58
C ASN A 186 10.81 2.13 -34.28
N VAL A 187 11.53 2.35 -33.18
CA VAL A 187 11.23 1.74 -31.86
C VAL A 187 9.75 1.89 -31.48
N ALA A 188 9.19 3.08 -31.63
CA ALA A 188 7.80 3.39 -31.25
C ALA A 188 6.71 2.64 -32.06
N SER A 189 7.03 2.02 -33.21
CA SER A 189 6.07 1.21 -33.96
C SER A 189 6.16 -0.28 -33.66
N VAL A 190 7.16 -0.71 -32.90
CA VAL A 190 7.43 -2.13 -32.62
C VAL A 190 7.55 -2.48 -31.15
N ASP A 191 7.49 -1.49 -30.25
CA ASP A 191 7.72 -1.66 -28.82
C ASP A 191 6.46 -1.94 -28.00
N THR A 192 5.28 -1.99 -28.64
CA THR A 192 4.03 -2.39 -27.99
C THR A 192 3.83 -3.90 -28.02
N ARG A 193 3.07 -4.43 -27.05
CA ARG A 193 2.78 -5.87 -26.96
C ARG A 193 2.12 -6.41 -28.23
N GLU A 194 1.12 -5.69 -28.74
CA GLU A 194 0.36 -6.05 -29.93
C GLU A 194 1.27 -6.15 -31.16
N THR A 195 2.16 -5.17 -31.34
CA THR A 195 3.12 -5.16 -32.45
C THR A 195 4.17 -6.26 -32.31
N LEU A 196 4.65 -6.54 -31.09
CA LEU A 196 5.57 -7.66 -30.84
C LEU A 196 4.90 -9.00 -31.16
N ILE A 197 3.65 -9.22 -30.76
CA ILE A 197 2.91 -10.45 -31.10
C ILE A 197 2.74 -10.56 -32.62
N LYS A 198 2.45 -9.46 -33.32
CA LYS A 198 2.31 -9.46 -34.78
C LYS A 198 3.60 -9.87 -35.50
N HIS A 199 4.77 -9.42 -35.03
CA HIS A 199 6.06 -9.74 -35.66
C HIS A 199 6.62 -11.10 -35.24
N PHE A 200 6.50 -11.48 -33.97
CA PHE A 200 7.11 -12.69 -33.43
C PHE A 200 6.16 -13.89 -33.38
N GLY A 201 4.84 -13.68 -33.32
CA GLY A 201 3.83 -14.74 -33.28
C GLY A 201 3.88 -15.73 -34.46
N PRO A 202 4.15 -15.29 -35.71
CA PRO A 202 4.26 -16.20 -36.85
C PRO A 202 5.54 -17.07 -36.87
N LEU A 203 6.50 -16.85 -35.97
CA LEU A 203 7.76 -17.59 -35.95
C LEU A 203 7.58 -18.98 -35.32
N SER A 204 8.36 -19.95 -35.80
CA SER A 204 8.39 -21.28 -35.19
C SER A 204 9.01 -21.25 -33.80
N GLU A 205 8.59 -22.17 -32.93
CA GLU A 205 9.11 -22.31 -31.56
C GLU A 205 10.64 -22.43 -31.52
N GLN A 206 11.23 -23.15 -32.49
CA GLN A 206 12.69 -23.28 -32.62
C GLN A 206 13.38 -21.94 -32.90
N LYS A 207 12.78 -21.08 -33.73
CA LYS A 207 13.31 -19.73 -34.02
C LYS A 207 13.13 -18.81 -32.83
N LEU A 208 11.99 -18.86 -32.15
CA LEU A 208 11.76 -18.11 -30.91
C LEU A 208 12.76 -18.52 -29.82
N LYS A 209 13.05 -19.82 -29.67
CA LYS A 209 14.07 -20.33 -28.75
C LYS A 209 15.48 -19.90 -29.14
N ALA A 210 15.81 -19.84 -30.43
CA ALA A 210 17.09 -19.33 -30.91
C ALA A 210 17.26 -17.83 -30.64
N ILE A 211 16.20 -17.04 -30.84
CA ILE A 211 16.17 -15.60 -30.51
C ILE A 211 16.32 -15.41 -29.00
N ALA A 212 15.54 -16.15 -28.20
CA ALA A 212 15.58 -16.11 -26.75
C ALA A 212 16.95 -16.49 -26.19
N THR A 213 17.56 -17.56 -26.70
CA THR A 213 18.92 -18.01 -26.32
C THR A 213 19.97 -16.97 -26.71
N TYR A 214 19.90 -16.42 -27.92
CA TYR A 214 20.90 -15.49 -28.43
C TYR A 214 20.90 -14.16 -27.67
N LEU A 215 19.72 -13.71 -27.25
CA LEU A 215 19.53 -12.43 -26.56
C LEU A 215 19.40 -12.59 -25.04
N ASN A 216 19.52 -13.82 -24.52
CA ASN A 216 19.32 -14.16 -23.11
C ASN A 216 17.97 -13.63 -22.58
N LEU A 217 16.91 -13.80 -23.38
CA LEU A 217 15.59 -13.23 -23.16
C LEU A 217 14.62 -14.27 -22.67
N VAL A 218 14.11 -14.02 -21.49
CA VAL A 218 12.72 -14.33 -21.19
C VAL A 218 12.09 -12.97 -20.85
N SER A 219 11.02 -12.59 -21.56
CA SER A 219 10.16 -11.39 -21.39
C SER A 219 10.79 -10.01 -21.01
N ARG A 220 11.70 -9.43 -21.84
CA ARG A 220 12.40 -8.15 -21.51
C ARG A 220 12.00 -6.88 -22.28
N HIS A 221 11.15 -6.92 -23.32
CA HIS A 221 11.08 -5.86 -24.35
C HIS A 221 9.77 -5.09 -24.50
N GLU A 222 8.71 -5.43 -23.76
CA GLU A 222 7.46 -4.67 -23.84
C GLU A 222 7.63 -3.28 -23.21
N ARG A 223 7.08 -2.24 -23.86
CA ARG A 223 6.97 -0.88 -23.29
C ARG A 223 6.25 -0.95 -21.94
N ARG A 224 6.77 -0.23 -20.95
CA ARG A 224 6.30 -0.27 -19.57
C ARG A 224 5.64 1.06 -19.20
N ALA A 225 4.47 0.99 -18.57
CA ALA A 225 3.95 2.12 -17.83
C ALA A 225 4.87 2.39 -16.62
N SER A 226 5.07 3.65 -16.28
CA SER A 226 5.87 4.00 -15.10
C SER A 226 5.14 3.56 -13.82
N GLN A 227 5.89 3.36 -12.73
CA GLN A 227 5.27 3.07 -11.43
C GLN A 227 4.27 4.16 -11.00
N LEU A 228 4.58 5.40 -11.35
CA LEU A 228 3.75 6.56 -11.06
C LEU A 228 2.44 6.55 -11.87
N GLU A 229 2.50 6.22 -13.16
CA GLU A 229 1.30 6.04 -13.99
C GLU A 229 0.38 4.95 -13.43
N ALA A 230 0.95 3.80 -13.05
CA ALA A 230 0.18 2.70 -12.47
C ALA A 230 -0.48 3.08 -11.14
N LEU A 231 0.21 3.86 -10.29
CA LEU A 231 -0.33 4.39 -9.04
C LEU A 231 -1.48 5.38 -9.29
N ASN A 232 -1.32 6.26 -10.29
CA ASN A 232 -2.30 7.29 -10.63
C ASN A 232 -3.57 6.72 -11.28
N GLU A 233 -3.45 5.60 -12.00
CA GLU A 233 -4.59 4.87 -12.58
C GLU A 233 -5.36 4.02 -11.55
N MET A 234 -4.86 3.88 -10.31
CA MET A 234 -5.51 3.06 -9.28
C MET A 234 -6.68 3.79 -8.60
N PRO A 235 -7.83 3.13 -8.36
CA PRO A 235 -8.89 3.65 -7.49
C PRO A 235 -8.44 3.81 -6.02
N LEU A 236 -8.96 4.81 -5.32
CA LEU A 236 -8.68 5.04 -3.90
C LEU A 236 -9.60 4.24 -2.97
N TYR A 237 -10.83 3.95 -3.41
CA TYR A 237 -11.80 3.19 -2.64
C TYR A 237 -11.70 1.70 -2.93
N PRO A 238 -11.86 0.83 -1.91
CA PRO A 238 -11.94 -0.60 -2.15
C PRO A 238 -13.32 -0.99 -2.73
N THR A 239 -13.32 -2.00 -3.58
CA THR A 239 -14.53 -2.63 -4.14
C THR A 239 -14.83 -3.97 -3.47
N GLU A 240 -15.99 -4.55 -3.76
CA GLU A 240 -16.40 -5.88 -3.31
C GLU A 240 -15.35 -6.98 -3.55
N GLU A 241 -14.57 -6.86 -4.64
CA GLU A 241 -13.52 -7.81 -5.00
C GLU A 241 -12.32 -7.77 -4.04
N ILE A 242 -12.09 -6.63 -3.38
CA ILE A 242 -10.97 -6.41 -2.47
C ILE A 242 -11.41 -6.62 -1.02
N ILE A 243 -12.58 -6.09 -0.63
CA ILE A 243 -13.05 -6.04 0.76
C ILE A 243 -13.12 -7.44 1.40
N TRP A 244 -13.61 -8.44 0.65
CA TRP A 244 -13.73 -9.82 1.14
C TRP A 244 -12.63 -10.77 0.64
N ASN A 245 -11.54 -10.25 0.07
CA ASN A 245 -10.41 -11.07 -0.38
C ASN A 245 -9.44 -11.34 0.77
N GLU A 246 -9.61 -12.50 1.43
CA GLU A 246 -8.84 -12.88 2.63
C GLU A 246 -7.32 -13.01 2.40
N ASN A 247 -6.86 -13.13 1.15
CA ASN A 247 -5.43 -13.17 0.85
C ASN A 247 -4.73 -11.81 1.05
N ILE A 248 -5.49 -10.73 0.91
CA ILE A 248 -5.01 -9.35 0.93
C ILE A 248 -5.54 -8.62 2.17
N VAL A 249 -6.80 -8.89 2.54
CA VAL A 249 -7.47 -8.34 3.72
C VAL A 249 -7.72 -9.50 4.71
N PRO A 250 -6.73 -9.86 5.54
CA PRO A 250 -6.86 -10.97 6.47
C PRO A 250 -7.89 -10.65 7.55
N THR A 251 -8.53 -11.69 8.09
CA THR A 251 -9.37 -11.56 9.29
C THR A 251 -8.51 -11.52 10.56
N GLU A 252 -9.08 -11.05 11.68
CA GLU A 252 -8.45 -11.10 13.01
C GLU A 252 -7.96 -12.51 13.41
N TYR A 253 -8.55 -13.57 12.82
CA TYR A 253 -8.25 -14.98 13.12
C TYR A 253 -7.10 -15.56 12.29
N PHE A 254 -6.34 -14.74 11.58
CA PHE A 254 -5.20 -15.21 10.80
C PHE A 254 -4.12 -15.86 11.70
N SER A 255 -3.90 -17.16 11.55
CA SER A 255 -3.01 -17.97 12.41
C SER A 255 -1.51 -17.64 12.27
N GLY A 256 -1.12 -16.85 11.25
CA GLY A 256 0.28 -16.57 10.95
C GLY A 256 1.03 -17.71 10.26
N GLU A 257 0.40 -18.87 10.07
CA GLU A 257 1.00 -20.04 9.39
C GLU A 257 1.04 -19.86 7.87
N GLY A 258 0.06 -19.12 7.31
CA GLY A 258 0.00 -18.73 5.91
C GLY A 258 0.93 -17.57 5.55
N CYS A 259 1.16 -17.34 4.25
CA CYS A 259 1.85 -16.16 3.76
C CYS A 259 0.82 -15.18 3.19
N LEU A 260 0.91 -13.90 3.52
CA LEU A 260 0.07 -12.85 2.93
C LEU A 260 0.87 -12.07 1.89
N ALA A 261 0.20 -11.63 0.83
CA ALA A 261 0.77 -10.76 -0.21
C ALA A 261 0.79 -9.29 0.25
N LEU A 262 1.40 -9.04 1.41
CA LEU A 262 1.46 -7.73 2.04
C LEU A 262 2.88 -7.14 2.00
N PRO A 263 3.01 -5.82 1.76
CA PRO A 263 4.27 -5.13 1.99
C PRO A 263 4.73 -5.29 3.44
N LYS A 264 6.05 -5.30 3.66
CA LYS A 264 6.61 -5.39 5.02
C LYS A 264 7.32 -4.09 5.35
N LEU A 265 7.00 -3.55 6.52
CA LEU A 265 7.78 -2.49 7.16
C LEU A 265 8.88 -3.14 7.97
N ASN A 266 10.13 -2.76 7.67
CA ASN A 266 11.30 -3.19 8.41
C ASN A 266 12.23 -1.97 8.51
N LEU A 267 13.53 -2.20 8.65
CA LEU A 267 14.51 -1.12 8.80
C LEU A 267 14.83 -0.38 7.50
N GLN A 268 14.68 -1.01 6.33
CA GLN A 268 15.23 -0.48 5.07
C GLN A 268 14.23 -0.49 3.91
N PHE A 269 14.33 0.54 3.07
CA PHE A 269 13.49 0.77 1.89
C PHE A 269 14.35 1.22 0.71
N LEU A 270 14.06 0.73 -0.50
CA LEU A 270 14.92 0.94 -1.67
C LEU A 270 15.06 2.44 -2.03
N THR A 271 13.94 3.13 -2.08
CA THR A 271 13.79 4.56 -2.39
C THR A 271 12.66 5.16 -1.55
N LEU A 272 12.52 6.49 -1.54
CA LEU A 272 11.36 7.13 -0.91
C LEU A 272 10.04 6.68 -1.55
N HIS A 273 10.05 6.43 -2.86
CA HIS A 273 8.90 5.88 -3.58
C HIS A 273 8.52 4.48 -3.05
N ASP A 274 9.48 3.58 -2.82
CA ASP A 274 9.24 2.27 -2.19
C ASP A 274 8.64 2.45 -0.78
N TYR A 275 9.25 3.30 0.05
CA TYR A 275 8.75 3.59 1.38
C TYR A 275 7.29 4.08 1.36
N LEU A 276 6.98 5.08 0.55
CA LEU A 276 5.63 5.64 0.42
C LEU A 276 4.65 4.62 -0.14
N LEU A 277 5.02 3.84 -1.15
CA LEU A 277 4.15 2.83 -1.76
C LEU A 277 3.82 1.68 -0.79
N ARG A 278 4.77 1.25 0.04
CA ARG A 278 4.51 0.23 1.08
C ARG A 278 3.53 0.75 2.13
N ASN A 279 3.74 1.98 2.60
CA ASN A 279 2.83 2.61 3.56
C ASN A 279 1.45 2.85 2.95
N PHE A 280 1.39 3.33 1.70
CA PHE A 280 0.15 3.50 0.93
C PHE A 280 -0.66 2.20 0.91
N ASN A 281 -0.02 1.09 0.51
CA ASN A 281 -0.71 -0.19 0.39
C ASN A 281 -1.14 -0.76 1.73
N LEU A 282 -0.28 -0.69 2.75
CA LEU A 282 -0.63 -1.18 4.08
C LEU A 282 -1.78 -0.40 4.69
N PHE A 283 -1.73 0.92 4.61
CA PHE A 283 -2.78 1.79 5.12
C PHE A 283 -4.09 1.58 4.36
N ARG A 284 -4.04 1.43 3.03
CA ARG A 284 -5.22 1.09 2.21
C ARG A 284 -5.87 -0.21 2.67
N LEU A 285 -5.09 -1.25 2.93
CA LEU A 285 -5.59 -2.58 3.28
C LEU A 285 -6.10 -2.66 4.72
N GLU A 286 -5.43 -1.99 5.65
CA GLU A 286 -5.90 -1.86 7.03
C GLU A 286 -7.22 -1.11 7.10
N SER A 287 -7.33 0.05 6.42
CA SER A 287 -8.59 0.78 6.35
C SER A 287 -9.69 -0.03 5.65
N THR A 288 -9.34 -0.88 4.68
CA THR A 288 -10.30 -1.78 4.01
C THR A 288 -10.89 -2.82 4.98
N TYR A 289 -10.09 -3.30 5.94
CA TYR A 289 -10.58 -4.20 6.98
C TYR A 289 -11.64 -3.53 7.87
N GLU A 290 -11.42 -2.29 8.29
CA GLU A 290 -12.42 -1.53 9.06
C GLU A 290 -13.69 -1.28 8.24
N ILE A 291 -13.54 -0.92 6.96
CA ILE A 291 -14.68 -0.73 6.04
C ILE A 291 -15.49 -2.02 5.91
N ARG A 292 -14.84 -3.20 5.85
CA ARG A 292 -15.54 -4.49 5.85
C ARG A 292 -16.43 -4.63 7.09
N GLN A 293 -15.89 -4.37 8.29
CA GLN A 293 -16.64 -4.48 9.54
C GLN A 293 -17.83 -3.52 9.57
N ASP A 294 -17.63 -2.27 9.12
CA ASP A 294 -18.69 -1.27 9.04
C ASP A 294 -19.83 -1.69 8.08
N ILE A 295 -19.47 -2.26 6.91
CA ILE A 295 -20.46 -2.76 5.94
C ILE A 295 -21.22 -3.95 6.51
N GLU A 296 -20.52 -4.92 7.10
CA GLU A 296 -21.14 -6.13 7.67
C GLU A 296 -22.13 -5.76 8.80
N ASP A 297 -21.78 -4.84 9.70
CA ASP A 297 -22.68 -4.37 10.76
C ASP A 297 -23.87 -3.59 10.18
N ALA A 298 -23.62 -2.60 9.31
CA ALA A 298 -24.68 -1.71 8.82
C ALA A 298 -25.69 -2.45 7.94
N VAL A 299 -25.23 -3.27 6.99
CA VAL A 299 -26.11 -4.04 6.10
C VAL A 299 -26.77 -5.20 6.85
N GLY A 300 -26.06 -5.84 7.79
CA GLY A 300 -26.65 -6.85 8.67
C GLY A 300 -27.83 -6.31 9.48
N ARG A 301 -27.70 -5.10 10.04
CA ARG A 301 -28.80 -4.42 10.77
C ARG A 301 -29.98 -4.03 9.90
N LEU A 302 -29.76 -3.66 8.63
CA LEU A 302 -30.83 -3.37 7.68
C LEU A 302 -31.67 -4.62 7.35
N SER A 303 -31.08 -5.81 7.46
CA SER A 303 -31.75 -7.09 7.18
C SER A 303 -32.46 -7.11 5.81
N PRO A 304 -31.70 -7.00 4.71
CA PRO A 304 -32.26 -7.05 3.36
C PRO A 304 -32.83 -8.44 3.06
N TRP A 305 -34.10 -8.50 2.68
CA TRP A 305 -34.81 -9.71 2.28
C TRP A 305 -35.50 -9.50 0.94
N LYS A 306 -35.85 -10.62 0.31
CA LYS A 306 -36.63 -10.67 -0.90
C LYS A 306 -38.12 -10.70 -0.58
N SER A 307 -38.87 -9.74 -1.12
CA SER A 307 -40.32 -9.67 -1.05
C SER A 307 -40.99 -10.58 -2.10
N GLU A 308 -42.30 -10.79 -1.98
CA GLU A 308 -43.09 -11.62 -2.91
C GLU A 308 -43.13 -11.04 -4.34
N ASP A 309 -43.01 -9.72 -4.47
CA ASP A 309 -42.96 -9.00 -5.74
C ASP A 309 -41.54 -8.87 -6.30
N GLU A 310 -40.59 -9.69 -5.81
CA GLU A 310 -39.16 -9.66 -6.16
C GLU A 310 -38.43 -8.35 -5.75
N SER A 311 -39.13 -7.43 -5.08
CA SER A 311 -38.53 -6.20 -4.56
C SER A 311 -37.70 -6.46 -3.29
N ILE A 312 -36.86 -5.49 -2.95
CA ILE A 312 -36.04 -5.55 -1.75
C ILE A 312 -36.82 -4.99 -0.57
N PHE A 313 -36.96 -5.79 0.47
CA PHE A 313 -37.56 -5.38 1.73
C PHE A 313 -36.49 -5.29 2.82
N TYR A 314 -36.41 -4.14 3.50
CA TYR A 314 -35.52 -3.94 4.63
C TYR A 314 -36.27 -4.21 5.94
N GLY A 315 -35.99 -5.34 6.58
CA GLY A 315 -36.66 -5.75 7.82
C GLY A 315 -36.18 -5.03 9.07
N GLY A 316 -35.03 -4.36 9.01
CA GLY A 316 -34.41 -3.64 10.12
C GLY A 316 -34.01 -2.22 9.75
N TRP A 317 -33.32 -1.56 10.68
CA TRP A 317 -32.83 -0.19 10.52
C TRP A 317 -31.38 -0.10 10.97
N ALA A 318 -30.61 0.75 10.31
CA ALA A 318 -29.23 1.05 10.69
C ALA A 318 -29.06 2.55 10.91
N ARG A 319 -28.30 2.91 11.96
CA ARG A 319 -27.95 4.32 12.23
C ARG A 319 -26.98 4.87 11.17
N MET A 320 -26.12 4.01 10.63
CA MET A 320 -25.02 4.34 9.71
C MET A 320 -25.33 4.06 8.24
N ALA A 321 -26.47 3.43 7.92
CA ALA A 321 -26.88 3.18 6.54
C ALA A 321 -28.35 3.50 6.32
N GLN A 322 -28.69 3.96 5.13
CA GLN A 322 -30.06 4.28 4.71
C GLN A 322 -30.33 3.73 3.31
N PRO A 323 -31.55 3.22 3.04
CA PRO A 323 -31.96 2.88 1.69
C PRO A 323 -31.91 4.09 0.76
N ILE A 324 -31.38 3.89 -0.44
CA ILE A 324 -31.35 4.89 -1.50
C ILE A 324 -32.73 4.94 -2.15
N VAL A 325 -33.31 6.13 -2.23
CA VAL A 325 -34.56 6.41 -2.94
C VAL A 325 -34.30 6.70 -4.42
N ASN A 326 -33.22 7.43 -4.70
CA ASN A 326 -32.82 7.76 -6.06
C ASN A 326 -31.31 7.97 -6.11
N PHE A 327 -30.68 7.51 -7.18
CA PHE A 327 -29.29 7.77 -7.49
C PHE A 327 -29.16 8.13 -8.96
N ALA A 328 -28.44 9.20 -9.27
CA ALA A 328 -28.20 9.60 -10.65
C ALA A 328 -26.82 10.23 -10.80
N VAL A 329 -26.06 9.81 -11.81
CA VAL A 329 -24.84 10.50 -12.23
C VAL A 329 -25.25 11.79 -12.95
N VAL A 330 -24.82 12.94 -12.44
CA VAL A 330 -25.25 14.27 -12.91
C VAL A 330 -24.19 14.97 -13.76
N GLU A 331 -22.92 14.63 -13.59
CA GLU A 331 -21.83 15.20 -14.39
C GLU A 331 -20.71 14.18 -14.59
N VAL A 332 -20.25 14.09 -15.84
CA VAL A 332 -18.98 13.44 -16.19
C VAL A 332 -18.15 14.46 -16.96
N ALA A 333 -17.11 14.99 -16.32
CA ALA A 333 -16.24 15.98 -16.93
C ALA A 333 -15.23 15.31 -17.88
N LYS A 334 -14.77 16.07 -18.89
CA LYS A 334 -13.80 15.58 -19.87
C LYS A 334 -12.46 15.22 -19.19
N PRO A 335 -11.75 14.18 -19.65
CA PRO A 335 -10.40 13.87 -19.19
C PRO A 335 -9.44 15.04 -19.38
N ASN A 336 -8.45 15.14 -18.48
CA ASN A 336 -7.30 16.02 -18.68
C ASN A 336 -6.42 15.50 -19.82
N ILE A 337 -5.59 16.37 -20.40
CA ILE A 337 -4.66 15.98 -21.47
C ILE A 337 -3.69 14.91 -20.94
N GLY A 338 -3.65 13.75 -21.61
CA GLY A 338 -2.80 12.63 -21.23
C GLY A 338 -3.43 11.63 -20.25
N GLU A 339 -4.52 12.01 -19.57
CA GLU A 339 -5.26 11.11 -18.70
C GLU A 339 -6.37 10.36 -19.45
N LYS A 340 -6.58 9.09 -19.11
CA LYS A 340 -7.68 8.29 -19.67
C LYS A 340 -8.99 8.45 -18.90
N ARG A 341 -8.91 8.84 -17.62
CA ARG A 341 -10.04 8.98 -16.70
C ARG A 341 -10.71 10.35 -16.85
N PRO A 342 -12.02 10.46 -16.58
CA PRO A 342 -12.66 11.77 -16.48
C PRO A 342 -12.00 12.62 -15.39
N SER A 343 -11.95 13.94 -15.56
CA SER A 343 -11.37 14.83 -14.56
C SER A 343 -12.24 14.94 -13.30
N ARG A 344 -13.55 14.68 -13.42
CA ARG A 344 -14.52 14.71 -12.32
C ARG A 344 -15.76 13.90 -12.67
N VAL A 345 -16.31 13.21 -11.69
CA VAL A 345 -17.61 12.53 -11.78
C VAL A 345 -18.46 12.92 -10.57
N ARG A 346 -19.67 13.42 -10.83
CA ARG A 346 -20.64 13.81 -9.78
C ARG A 346 -21.90 12.99 -9.87
N ALA A 347 -22.45 12.61 -8.72
CA ALA A 347 -23.75 11.98 -8.60
C ALA A 347 -24.59 12.62 -7.49
N ASP A 348 -25.90 12.57 -7.66
CA ASP A 348 -26.86 12.99 -6.65
C ASP A 348 -27.51 11.72 -6.05
N VAL A 349 -27.36 11.53 -4.74
CA VAL A 349 -27.94 10.40 -3.99
C VAL A 349 -29.01 10.92 -3.03
N THR A 350 -30.22 10.37 -3.13
CA THR A 350 -31.37 10.75 -2.30
C THR A 350 -31.72 9.64 -1.34
N VAL A 351 -31.87 9.99 -0.06
CA VAL A 351 -32.32 9.09 1.02
C VAL A 351 -33.54 9.68 1.71
N ASN A 352 -34.34 8.82 2.34
CA ASN A 352 -35.47 9.25 3.15
C ASN A 352 -35.14 9.11 4.64
N LEU A 353 -35.04 10.23 5.36
CA LEU A 353 -34.70 10.29 6.77
C LEU A 353 -35.96 10.28 7.66
N SER A 354 -36.88 9.34 7.41
CA SER A 354 -38.02 9.02 8.29
C SER A 354 -37.55 8.26 9.54
N VAL A 355 -36.57 8.83 10.26
CA VAL A 355 -35.87 8.24 11.40
C VAL A 355 -35.95 9.16 12.61
N ARG A 356 -35.46 8.69 13.77
CA ARG A 356 -35.38 9.50 15.00
C ARG A 356 -34.60 10.79 14.73
N ASN A 357 -35.02 11.90 15.34
CA ASN A 357 -34.44 13.24 15.14
C ASN A 357 -32.92 13.29 15.36
N GLU A 358 -32.40 12.55 16.34
CA GLU A 358 -30.96 12.43 16.60
C GLU A 358 -30.20 11.85 15.40
N ILE A 359 -30.74 10.78 14.80
CA ILE A 359 -30.16 10.13 13.62
C ILE A 359 -30.30 11.05 12.41
N LYS A 360 -31.46 11.70 12.24
CA LYS A 360 -31.68 12.67 11.17
C LYS A 360 -30.66 13.80 11.25
N ALA A 361 -30.44 14.37 12.44
CA ALA A 361 -29.44 15.42 12.66
C ALA A 361 -28.03 14.93 12.31
N GLU A 362 -27.66 13.69 12.62
CA GLU A 362 -26.36 13.12 12.23
C GLU A 362 -26.18 13.04 10.71
N TRP A 363 -27.20 12.61 9.97
CA TRP A 363 -27.16 12.56 8.50
C TRP A 363 -27.14 13.95 7.86
N GLU A 364 -27.90 14.90 8.40
CA GLU A 364 -27.86 16.32 7.96
C GLU A 364 -26.54 17.02 8.35
N ASN A 365 -25.79 16.41 9.27
CA ASN A 365 -24.48 16.89 9.70
C ASN A 365 -23.32 16.36 8.85
N LEU A 366 -23.56 15.56 7.81
CA LEU A 366 -22.52 15.22 6.84
C LEU A 366 -21.91 16.51 6.27
N ARG A 367 -20.58 16.54 6.22
CA ARG A 367 -19.75 17.67 5.79
C ARG A 367 -19.08 17.36 4.46
N LYS A 368 -18.59 18.41 3.82
CA LYS A 368 -17.76 18.25 2.63
C LYS A 368 -16.56 17.36 2.98
N HIS A 369 -16.16 16.49 2.06
CA HIS A 369 -15.07 15.52 2.21
C HIS A 369 -15.37 14.30 3.09
N ASP A 370 -16.56 14.20 3.69
CA ASP A 370 -16.96 12.95 4.36
C ASP A 370 -17.08 11.82 3.32
N VAL A 371 -16.45 10.68 3.58
CA VAL A 371 -16.54 9.51 2.70
C VAL A 371 -17.78 8.67 3.04
N CYS A 372 -18.54 8.27 2.03
CA CYS A 372 -19.65 7.35 2.11
C CYS A 372 -19.46 6.19 1.12
N PHE A 373 -20.20 5.09 1.33
CA PHE A 373 -20.19 3.92 0.46
C PHE A 373 -21.57 3.69 -0.13
N LEU A 374 -21.60 3.52 -1.45
CA LEU A 374 -22.74 3.09 -2.24
C LEU A 374 -22.69 1.58 -2.36
N ILE A 375 -23.76 0.91 -1.96
CA ILE A 375 -23.82 -0.55 -1.85
C ILE A 375 -25.04 -1.05 -2.62
N THR A 376 -24.83 -2.15 -3.35
CA THR A 376 -25.89 -2.90 -4.03
C THR A 376 -26.03 -4.26 -3.37
N VAL A 377 -27.23 -4.54 -2.84
CA VAL A 377 -27.62 -5.87 -2.39
C VAL A 377 -28.75 -6.44 -3.24
N ARG A 378 -28.73 -7.76 -3.47
CA ARG A 378 -29.74 -8.53 -4.19
C ARG A 378 -30.11 -9.75 -3.34
N PRO A 379 -30.90 -9.56 -2.28
CA PRO A 379 -31.20 -10.65 -1.35
C PRO A 379 -31.96 -11.77 -2.06
N THR A 380 -31.60 -13.01 -1.73
CA THR A 380 -32.28 -14.23 -2.18
C THR A 380 -33.14 -14.85 -1.08
N SER A 381 -32.89 -14.45 0.17
CA SER A 381 -33.57 -14.98 1.36
C SER A 381 -34.95 -14.36 1.56
N SER A 382 -35.91 -15.17 2.00
CA SER A 382 -37.27 -14.71 2.31
C SER A 382 -37.30 -13.89 3.60
N ILE A 383 -38.36 -13.08 3.74
CA ILE A 383 -38.61 -12.24 4.91
C ILE A 383 -38.59 -13.08 6.20
N GLY A 384 -37.86 -12.59 7.21
CA GLY A 384 -37.73 -13.25 8.52
C GLY A 384 -36.57 -14.25 8.64
N THR A 385 -35.81 -14.48 7.56
CA THR A 385 -34.62 -15.35 7.62
C THR A 385 -33.54 -14.72 8.52
N LYS A 386 -33.06 -15.48 9.50
CA LYS A 386 -32.00 -15.03 10.42
C LYS A 386 -30.62 -15.19 9.80
N PHE A 387 -29.74 -14.22 10.02
CA PHE A 387 -28.34 -14.30 9.61
C PHE A 387 -27.55 -15.29 10.47
N ASP A 388 -26.77 -16.14 9.81
CA ASP A 388 -25.77 -16.98 10.45
C ASP A 388 -24.41 -16.28 10.42
N HIS A 389 -23.93 -15.91 11.61
CA HIS A 389 -22.65 -15.21 11.77
C HIS A 389 -21.44 -16.12 11.50
N ARG A 390 -21.66 -17.43 11.35
CA ARG A 390 -20.61 -18.39 10.97
C ARG A 390 -20.53 -18.63 9.48
N ALA A 391 -21.57 -18.27 8.73
CA ALA A 391 -21.59 -18.40 7.29
C ALA A 391 -21.01 -17.13 6.62
N PRO A 392 -20.52 -17.23 5.36
CA PRO A 392 -20.02 -16.06 4.64
C PRO A 392 -21.08 -14.96 4.52
N PHE A 393 -20.69 -13.71 4.79
CA PHE A 393 -21.61 -12.58 4.80
C PHE A 393 -22.20 -12.27 3.42
N VAL A 394 -21.35 -12.16 2.39
CA VAL A 394 -21.71 -11.70 1.03
C VAL A 394 -22.88 -12.48 0.42
N PRO A 395 -22.90 -13.84 0.41
CA PRO A 395 -24.02 -14.60 -0.15
C PRO A 395 -25.31 -14.48 0.66
N GLN A 396 -25.23 -14.25 1.99
CA GLN A 396 -26.41 -14.17 2.84
C GLN A 396 -27.24 -12.91 2.57
N VAL A 397 -26.57 -11.76 2.40
CA VAL A 397 -27.23 -10.49 2.10
C VAL A 397 -27.39 -10.25 0.59
N GLY A 398 -26.74 -11.08 -0.24
CA GLY A 398 -26.70 -10.90 -1.70
C GLY A 398 -25.90 -9.67 -2.13
N LEU A 399 -24.83 -9.33 -1.42
CA LEU A 399 -24.02 -8.15 -1.74
C LEU A 399 -23.36 -8.34 -3.11
N THR A 400 -23.59 -7.37 -4.00
CA THR A 400 -23.17 -7.43 -5.40
C THR A 400 -22.09 -6.40 -5.71
N PHE A 401 -22.29 -5.14 -5.30
CA PHE A 401 -21.34 -4.05 -5.58
C PHE A 401 -21.11 -3.16 -4.37
N VAL A 402 -19.89 -2.63 -4.26
CA VAL A 402 -19.50 -1.57 -3.31
C VAL A 402 -18.68 -0.53 -4.05
N ARG A 403 -19.07 0.74 -3.96
CA ARG A 403 -18.32 1.89 -4.49
C ARG A 403 -18.20 2.97 -3.43
N GLY A 404 -17.02 3.57 -3.30
CA GLY A 404 -16.84 4.72 -2.43
C GLY A 404 -17.23 6.02 -3.14
N CYS A 405 -17.68 6.99 -2.36
CA CYS A 405 -17.98 8.34 -2.79
C CYS A 405 -17.62 9.35 -1.69
N GLU A 406 -17.45 10.60 -2.07
CA GLU A 406 -17.10 11.69 -1.16
C GLU A 406 -18.17 12.78 -1.22
N ILE A 407 -18.65 13.24 -0.06
CA ILE A 407 -19.68 14.27 0.01
C ILE A 407 -19.12 15.61 -0.53
N GLU A 408 -19.76 16.15 -1.57
CA GLU A 408 -19.57 17.56 -1.99
C GLU A 408 -20.44 18.46 -1.11
N GLY A 409 -21.67 18.04 -0.84
CA GLY A 409 -22.57 18.70 0.11
C GLY A 409 -24.03 18.28 -0.07
N MET A 410 -24.89 18.73 0.84
CA MET A 410 -26.33 18.51 0.78
C MET A 410 -27.00 19.52 -0.16
N LEU A 411 -27.99 19.10 -0.93
CA LEU A 411 -28.72 19.97 -1.85
C LEU A 411 -29.88 20.70 -1.16
N ASP A 412 -30.11 21.94 -1.58
CA ASP A 412 -31.33 22.69 -1.27
C ASP A 412 -32.50 22.30 -2.20
N GLN A 413 -33.65 22.95 -2.01
CA GLN A 413 -34.84 22.71 -2.85
C GLN A 413 -34.65 23.12 -4.31
N ASN A 414 -33.64 23.92 -4.62
CA ASN A 414 -33.31 24.40 -5.96
C ASN A 414 -32.22 23.56 -6.63
N GLY A 415 -31.76 22.47 -5.99
CA GLY A 415 -30.68 21.61 -6.49
C GLY A 415 -29.28 22.23 -6.38
N ARG A 416 -29.11 23.27 -5.55
CA ARG A 416 -27.83 23.91 -5.26
C ARG A 416 -27.20 23.28 -4.02
N VAL A 417 -25.89 23.11 -4.03
CA VAL A 417 -25.15 22.62 -2.87
C VAL A 417 -25.21 23.68 -1.77
N ILE A 418 -25.65 23.29 -0.58
CA ILE A 418 -25.67 24.16 0.60
C ILE A 418 -24.24 24.33 1.07
N GLU A 419 -23.71 25.55 0.95
CA GLU A 419 -22.36 25.87 1.42
C GLU A 419 -22.26 25.83 2.95
N GLU A 420 -21.06 25.54 3.45
CA GLU A 420 -20.75 25.56 4.87
C GLU A 420 -20.71 27.03 5.36
N GLY A 421 -21.86 27.54 5.80
CA GLY A 421 -22.02 28.86 6.39
C GLY A 421 -22.05 28.83 7.93
N PRO A 422 -22.12 30.01 8.58
CA PRO A 422 -22.27 30.11 10.04
C PRO A 422 -23.58 29.45 10.49
N GLU A 423 -23.55 28.83 11.68
CA GLU A 423 -24.73 28.19 12.24
C GLU A 423 -25.86 29.21 12.52
N PRO A 424 -27.14 28.83 12.34
CA PRO A 424 -27.64 27.50 12.00
C PRO A 424 -27.81 27.25 10.49
N LYS A 425 -27.61 25.99 10.08
CA LYS A 425 -27.92 25.52 8.72
C LYS A 425 -29.41 25.74 8.38
N PRO A 426 -29.76 25.95 7.10
CA PRO A 426 -31.15 26.11 6.67
C PRO A 426 -31.98 24.85 6.99
N ALA A 427 -33.14 25.05 7.61
CA ALA A 427 -34.08 23.96 7.90
C ALA A 427 -34.76 23.49 6.61
N LEU A 428 -34.45 22.28 6.17
CA LEU A 428 -35.05 21.70 4.97
C LEU A 428 -36.41 21.05 5.30
N PRO A 429 -37.49 21.37 4.55
CA PRO A 429 -38.78 20.75 4.76
C PRO A 429 -38.76 19.26 4.37
N GLY A 430 -39.69 18.49 4.94
CA GLY A 430 -39.82 17.07 4.68
C GLY A 430 -38.68 16.20 5.24
N GLU A 431 -38.67 14.94 4.82
CA GLU A 431 -37.75 13.90 5.31
C GLU A 431 -36.75 13.43 4.25
N LYS A 432 -36.99 13.77 2.97
CA LYS A 432 -36.04 13.45 1.89
C LYS A 432 -34.85 14.40 1.94
N ARG A 433 -33.65 13.85 1.80
CA ARG A 433 -32.40 14.60 1.65
C ARG A 433 -31.64 14.08 0.45
N THR A 434 -31.12 15.00 -0.35
CA THR A 434 -30.28 14.69 -1.50
C THR A 434 -28.88 15.22 -1.22
N PHE A 435 -27.88 14.37 -1.41
CA PHE A 435 -26.48 14.70 -1.28
C PHE A 435 -25.83 14.63 -2.66
N ARG A 436 -25.05 15.65 -3.00
CA ARG A 436 -24.16 15.60 -4.14
C ARG A 436 -22.83 14.99 -3.70
N VAL A 437 -22.34 14.04 -4.47
CA VAL A 437 -21.13 13.28 -4.15
C VAL A 437 -20.18 13.22 -5.34
N TRP A 438 -18.88 13.15 -5.04
CA TRP A 438 -17.83 12.81 -5.99
C TRP A 438 -17.62 11.30 -6.01
N LEU A 439 -17.54 10.76 -7.21
CA LEU A 439 -17.19 9.36 -7.46
C LEU A 439 -15.72 9.27 -7.87
N ASP A 440 -15.07 8.14 -7.59
CA ASP A 440 -13.70 7.91 -8.03
C ASP A 440 -13.64 7.79 -9.56
N CYS A 441 -12.92 8.70 -10.20
CA CYS A 441 -12.84 8.78 -11.66
C CYS A 441 -12.17 7.55 -12.30
N ASN A 442 -11.19 6.94 -11.62
CA ASN A 442 -10.55 5.72 -12.12
C ASN A 442 -11.53 4.56 -12.09
N GLN A 443 -12.25 4.40 -10.97
CA GLN A 443 -13.25 3.35 -10.81
C GLN A 443 -14.41 3.52 -11.79
N TYR A 444 -14.91 4.76 -11.98
CA TYR A 444 -15.96 5.06 -12.95
C TYR A 444 -15.55 4.65 -14.37
N ARG A 445 -14.33 5.00 -14.79
CA ARG A 445 -13.82 4.57 -16.11
C ARG A 445 -13.79 3.04 -16.24
N LEU A 446 -13.25 2.34 -15.23
CA LEU A 446 -13.15 0.88 -15.26
C LEU A 446 -14.54 0.22 -15.34
N ASP A 447 -15.51 0.76 -14.60
CA ASP A 447 -16.89 0.27 -14.61
C ASP A 447 -17.57 0.54 -15.96
N MET A 448 -17.37 1.71 -16.57
CA MET A 448 -17.89 2.02 -17.92
C MET A 448 -17.24 1.17 -19.01
N ASP A 449 -15.93 0.92 -18.93
CA ASP A 449 -15.22 0.04 -19.85
C ASP A 449 -15.78 -1.39 -19.76
N ASN A 450 -16.09 -1.86 -18.55
CA ASN A 450 -16.76 -3.14 -18.28
C ASN A 450 -18.20 -3.17 -18.83
N ALA A 451 -18.97 -2.10 -18.64
CA ALA A 451 -20.35 -2.00 -19.14
C ALA A 451 -20.39 -2.02 -20.67
N ASN A 452 -19.46 -1.32 -21.32
CA ASN A 452 -19.29 -1.34 -22.78
C ASN A 452 -18.92 -2.73 -23.33
N GLN A 453 -18.33 -3.60 -22.49
CA GLN A 453 -18.05 -5.00 -22.82
C GLN A 453 -19.24 -5.94 -22.54
N GLY A 454 -20.41 -5.39 -22.19
CA GLY A 454 -21.64 -6.14 -21.96
C GLY A 454 -21.87 -6.56 -20.51
N LYS A 455 -21.08 -6.07 -19.54
CA LYS A 455 -21.44 -6.18 -18.11
C LYS A 455 -22.53 -5.16 -17.76
N GLU A 456 -23.17 -5.37 -16.61
CA GLU A 456 -24.19 -4.47 -16.09
C GLU A 456 -23.58 -3.12 -15.67
N ASP A 457 -24.34 -2.02 -15.84
CA ASP A 457 -23.95 -0.71 -15.33
C ASP A 457 -24.16 -0.65 -13.81
N VAL A 458 -23.06 -0.62 -13.07
CA VAL A 458 -23.05 -0.59 -11.60
C VAL A 458 -23.81 0.63 -11.05
N TYR A 459 -23.76 1.78 -11.73
CA TYR A 459 -24.28 3.05 -11.24
C TYR A 459 -25.81 3.14 -11.29
N GLU A 460 -26.49 2.16 -11.89
CA GLU A 460 -27.95 2.05 -11.89
C GLU A 460 -28.48 1.11 -10.80
N THR A 461 -27.59 0.48 -10.02
CA THR A 461 -27.96 -0.65 -9.13
C THR A 461 -28.00 -0.32 -7.64
N PHE A 462 -27.42 0.81 -7.22
CA PHE A 462 -27.23 1.10 -5.80
C PHE A 462 -28.55 1.26 -5.05
N ASN A 463 -28.65 0.60 -3.89
CA ASN A 463 -29.85 0.63 -3.07
C ASN A 463 -29.58 0.94 -1.59
N ILE A 464 -28.32 1.02 -1.16
CA ILE A 464 -27.94 1.42 0.20
C ILE A 464 -26.83 2.47 0.14
N LEU A 465 -26.99 3.55 0.91
CA LEU A 465 -25.95 4.53 1.21
C LEU A 465 -25.50 4.33 2.65
N MET A 466 -24.20 4.12 2.86
CA MET A 466 -23.58 3.97 4.17
C MET A 466 -22.61 5.11 4.46
N ARG A 467 -22.76 5.77 5.60
CA ARG A 467 -21.78 6.72 6.14
C ARG A 467 -20.88 6.03 7.18
N ARG A 468 -19.72 6.61 7.47
CA ARG A 468 -18.80 6.14 8.52
C ARG A 468 -18.66 7.17 9.64
N LYS A 469 -18.01 6.78 10.75
CA LYS A 469 -17.72 7.73 11.84
C LYS A 469 -16.61 8.68 11.39
N PRO A 470 -16.76 10.02 11.52
CA PRO A 470 -15.78 10.98 11.00
C PRO A 470 -14.33 10.75 11.48
N LYS A 471 -14.14 10.30 12.73
CA LYS A 471 -12.81 10.05 13.32
C LYS A 471 -12.06 8.87 12.70
N GLU A 472 -12.78 7.94 12.10
CA GLU A 472 -12.28 6.69 11.49
C GLU A 472 -12.32 6.79 9.94
N ASN A 473 -12.70 7.95 9.39
CA ASN A 473 -13.07 8.12 7.99
C ASN A 473 -12.15 9.08 7.23
N ASN A 474 -10.87 9.13 7.60
CA ASN A 474 -9.86 9.96 6.95
C ASN A 474 -9.01 9.19 5.91
N PHE A 475 -9.31 7.91 5.68
CA PHE A 475 -8.40 7.04 4.92
C PHE A 475 -8.14 7.54 3.49
N LYS A 476 -9.18 7.99 2.78
CA LYS A 476 -9.06 8.50 1.41
C LYS A 476 -8.15 9.72 1.34
N ALA A 477 -8.32 10.67 2.27
CA ALA A 477 -7.50 11.88 2.31
C ALA A 477 -6.02 11.56 2.55
N VAL A 478 -5.74 10.59 3.44
CA VAL A 478 -4.37 10.10 3.67
C VAL A 478 -3.79 9.44 2.42
N LEU A 479 -4.55 8.55 1.76
CA LEU A 479 -4.10 7.89 0.53
C LEU A 479 -3.87 8.88 -0.62
N GLU A 480 -4.76 9.86 -0.77
CA GLU A 480 -4.61 10.94 -1.74
C GLU A 480 -3.36 11.77 -1.46
N THR A 481 -3.12 12.16 -0.21
CA THR A 481 -1.91 12.89 0.21
C THR A 481 -0.64 12.09 -0.10
N ILE A 482 -0.62 10.78 0.21
CA ILE A 482 0.54 9.93 -0.09
C ILE A 482 0.75 9.84 -1.62
N ARG A 483 -0.31 9.71 -2.41
CA ARG A 483 -0.23 9.70 -3.87
C ARG A 483 0.28 11.04 -4.40
N GLU A 484 -0.19 12.16 -3.89
CA GLU A 484 0.29 13.49 -4.27
C GLU A 484 1.78 13.66 -3.95
N LEU A 485 2.22 13.26 -2.75
CA LEU A 485 3.64 13.26 -2.38
C LEU A 485 4.48 12.44 -3.37
N MET A 486 3.99 11.27 -3.80
CA MET A 486 4.67 10.43 -4.79
C MET A 486 4.72 11.05 -6.20
N ASN A 487 3.84 12.01 -6.53
CA ASN A 487 3.87 12.78 -7.78
C ASN A 487 4.75 14.04 -7.69
N THR A 488 5.11 14.46 -6.49
CA THR A 488 6.06 15.57 -6.28
C THR A 488 7.49 15.06 -6.22
N GLU A 489 8.46 15.93 -6.50
CA GLU A 489 9.84 15.69 -6.08
C GLU A 489 9.84 15.70 -4.54
N CYS A 490 9.89 14.51 -3.93
CA CYS A 490 9.93 14.34 -2.47
C CYS A 490 11.24 14.91 -1.89
N VAL A 491 11.34 16.23 -1.78
CA VAL A 491 12.50 16.93 -1.24
C VAL A 491 12.48 16.81 0.28
N VAL A 492 13.22 15.84 0.79
CA VAL A 492 13.59 15.74 2.21
C VAL A 492 15.01 16.30 2.38
N PRO A 493 15.37 16.83 3.56
CA PRO A 493 16.74 17.28 3.79
C PRO A 493 17.75 16.16 3.52
N ASP A 494 18.82 16.46 2.79
CA ASP A 494 19.81 15.45 2.35
C ASP A 494 20.40 14.66 3.53
N TRP A 495 20.63 15.33 4.66
CA TRP A 495 21.14 14.72 5.90
C TRP A 495 20.16 13.74 6.56
N LEU A 496 18.89 13.76 6.16
CA LEU A 496 17.82 12.89 6.69
C LEU A 496 17.43 11.79 5.69
N HIS A 497 17.66 12.00 4.38
CA HIS A 497 17.27 11.10 3.30
C HIS A 497 17.70 9.64 3.57
N ASP A 498 19.00 9.42 3.78
CA ASP A 498 19.54 8.07 3.98
C ASP A 498 19.06 7.43 5.30
N ILE A 499 18.85 8.25 6.33
CA ILE A 499 18.37 7.80 7.64
C ILE A 499 16.92 7.32 7.54
N ILE A 500 16.05 8.04 6.81
CA ILE A 500 14.66 7.63 6.54
C ILE A 500 14.63 6.28 5.82
N LEU A 501 15.52 6.09 4.84
CA LEU A 501 15.62 4.83 4.09
C LEU A 501 16.30 3.70 4.87
N GLY A 502 16.84 4.01 6.06
CA GLY A 502 17.52 3.05 6.94
C GLY A 502 18.92 2.65 6.49
N TYR A 503 19.55 3.49 5.66
CA TYR A 503 20.92 3.33 5.18
C TYR A 503 21.87 4.27 5.94
N GLY A 504 23.18 4.05 5.76
CA GLY A 504 24.20 4.93 6.33
C GLY A 504 24.38 4.81 7.85
N ASP A 505 24.96 5.86 8.44
CA ASP A 505 25.17 5.99 9.89
C ASP A 505 23.94 6.63 10.54
N PRO A 506 23.26 5.95 11.49
CA PRO A 506 22.10 6.53 12.19
C PRO A 506 22.47 7.79 13.01
N GLY A 507 23.75 7.99 13.35
CA GLY A 507 24.23 9.18 14.03
C GLY A 507 24.59 10.35 13.11
N ALA A 508 24.42 10.24 11.78
CA ALA A 508 24.81 11.28 10.84
C ALA A 508 24.05 12.60 11.05
N ALA A 509 22.78 12.54 11.46
CA ALA A 509 21.95 13.70 11.78
C ALA A 509 22.07 14.18 13.24
N HIS A 510 23.03 13.65 14.01
CA HIS A 510 23.28 14.14 15.37
C HIS A 510 23.82 15.57 15.31
N TYR A 511 23.32 16.47 16.17
CA TYR A 511 23.67 17.90 16.14
C TYR A 511 25.20 18.15 16.14
N SER A 512 25.96 17.34 16.88
CA SER A 512 27.42 17.45 16.98
C SER A 512 28.20 17.04 15.72
N ARG A 513 27.50 16.58 14.68
CA ARG A 513 28.08 16.17 13.38
C ARG A 513 27.50 16.99 12.24
N MET A 514 26.59 17.90 12.54
CA MET A 514 25.96 18.76 11.55
C MET A 514 26.93 19.92 11.22
N PRO A 515 27.16 20.22 9.93
CA PRO A 515 28.09 21.27 9.53
C PRO A 515 27.62 22.68 9.92
N ASN A 516 26.32 22.82 10.20
CA ASN A 516 25.65 24.03 10.63
C ASN A 516 25.35 24.03 12.14
N GLU A 517 26.17 23.36 12.95
CA GLU A 517 26.08 23.42 14.40
C GLU A 517 26.22 24.87 14.90
N ILE A 518 25.30 25.28 15.76
CA ILE A 518 25.26 26.65 16.29
C ILE A 518 26.17 26.71 17.52
N GLU A 519 27.33 27.35 17.38
CA GLU A 519 28.30 27.48 18.48
C GLU A 519 27.74 28.28 19.67
N THR A 520 27.00 29.35 19.40
CA THR A 520 26.48 30.25 20.44
C THR A 520 24.97 30.21 20.47
N MET A 521 24.40 29.78 21.60
CA MET A 521 22.97 29.69 21.79
C MET A 521 22.54 30.48 23.03
N ASP A 522 21.46 31.24 22.87
CA ASP A 522 20.79 31.91 23.98
C ASP A 522 19.80 30.94 24.60
N PHE A 523 20.05 30.51 25.84
CA PHE A 523 19.19 29.57 26.55
C PHE A 523 18.04 30.28 27.27
N ASN A 524 17.94 31.62 27.18
CA ASN A 524 16.87 32.43 27.76
C ASN A 524 16.60 32.04 29.22
N ASP A 525 15.40 31.55 29.51
CA ASP A 525 14.88 31.14 30.82
C ASP A 525 15.00 29.63 31.10
N THR A 526 15.77 28.89 30.29
CA THR A 526 15.98 27.44 30.49
C THR A 526 16.56 27.11 31.87
N PHE A 527 17.45 27.97 32.38
CA PHE A 527 18.09 27.80 33.69
C PHE A 527 17.60 28.86 34.67
N LEU A 528 17.29 28.42 35.89
CA LEU A 528 16.80 29.28 36.96
C LEU A 528 17.92 30.13 37.57
N ASP A 529 19.11 29.55 37.68
CA ASP A 529 20.31 30.17 38.22
C ASP A 529 21.56 29.45 37.70
N LEU A 530 22.74 29.94 38.09
CA LEU A 530 24.02 29.39 37.67
C LEU A 530 24.28 27.97 38.20
N ASP A 531 23.72 27.61 39.36
CA ASP A 531 23.92 26.29 39.95
C ASP A 531 23.07 25.23 39.24
N HIS A 532 21.85 25.59 38.82
CA HIS A 532 21.04 24.79 37.91
C HIS A 532 21.80 24.59 36.58
N LEU A 533 22.38 25.64 36.00
CA LEU A 533 23.19 25.53 34.78
C LEU A 533 24.39 24.57 34.98
N ARG A 534 25.10 24.66 36.12
CA ARG A 534 26.19 23.74 36.46
C ARG A 534 25.76 22.29 36.62
N ALA A 535 24.62 22.07 37.26
CA ALA A 535 24.05 20.74 37.42
C ALA A 535 23.61 20.12 36.08
N SER A 536 23.17 20.94 35.11
CA SER A 536 22.73 20.47 33.79
C SER A 536 23.87 19.96 32.90
N PHE A 537 25.11 20.37 33.12
CA PHE A 537 26.28 19.94 32.34
C PHE A 537 27.39 19.37 33.24
N PRO A 538 27.16 18.23 33.93
CA PRO A 538 28.06 17.72 34.95
C PRO A 538 29.44 17.32 34.42
N GLU A 539 29.52 16.95 33.14
CA GLU A 539 30.76 16.52 32.48
C GLU A 539 31.53 17.69 31.81
N HIS A 540 31.02 18.92 31.88
CA HIS A 540 31.62 20.08 31.23
C HIS A 540 32.06 21.16 32.24
N ALA A 541 33.24 21.73 32.02
CA ALA A 541 33.73 22.84 32.83
C ALA A 541 33.13 24.18 32.36
N ILE A 542 32.20 24.74 33.14
CA ILE A 542 31.56 26.02 32.83
C ILE A 542 32.47 27.18 33.20
N LYS A 543 32.82 27.99 32.20
CA LYS A 543 33.59 29.24 32.36
C LYS A 543 32.67 30.44 32.15
N VAL A 544 32.60 31.32 33.14
CA VAL A 544 31.81 32.55 33.09
C VAL A 544 32.70 33.73 32.65
N LYS A 545 32.09 34.76 32.04
CA LYS A 545 32.80 35.97 31.57
C LYS A 545 33.05 37.01 32.68
N THR A 546 32.42 36.86 33.84
CA THR A 546 32.47 37.80 34.96
C THR A 546 32.45 37.03 36.28
N ASP A 547 33.22 37.48 37.26
CA ASP A 547 33.26 36.89 38.61
C ASP A 547 32.25 37.54 39.57
N ASP A 548 31.59 38.63 39.17
CA ASP A 548 30.54 39.31 39.95
C ASP A 548 29.26 38.46 40.04
N PRO A 549 28.90 37.92 41.22
CA PRO A 549 27.73 37.05 41.38
C PRO A 549 26.41 37.73 41.04
N ARG A 550 26.33 39.07 41.14
CA ARG A 550 25.10 39.83 40.83
C ARG A 550 24.80 39.88 39.34
N LYS A 551 25.81 39.63 38.50
CA LYS A 551 25.69 39.59 37.03
C LYS A 551 25.53 38.16 36.50
N LEU A 552 25.67 37.15 37.36
CA LEU A 552 25.49 35.73 37.04
C LEU A 552 24.04 35.31 37.25
N VAL A 553 23.12 36.08 36.67
CA VAL A 553 21.68 35.84 36.68
C VAL A 553 21.18 35.58 35.26
N PRO A 554 20.09 34.83 35.07
CA PRO A 554 19.49 34.63 33.75
C PRO A 554 19.13 35.95 33.05
N PRO A 555 19.09 35.97 31.71
CA PRO A 555 19.31 34.87 30.78
C PRO A 555 20.78 34.54 30.54
N PHE A 556 21.07 33.27 30.26
CA PHE A 556 22.43 32.79 29.98
C PHE A 556 22.65 32.49 28.50
N ARG A 557 23.66 33.14 27.92
CA ARG A 557 24.17 32.81 26.58
C ARG A 557 25.43 31.94 26.69
N TYR A 558 25.38 30.75 26.10
CA TYR A 558 26.49 29.80 26.12
C TYR A 558 27.20 29.73 24.77
N VAL A 559 28.50 29.43 24.81
CA VAL A 559 29.30 29.12 23.61
C VAL A 559 29.79 27.70 23.77
N ILE A 560 29.23 26.78 22.99
CA ILE A 560 29.70 25.39 22.87
C ILE A 560 30.93 25.43 21.96
N LYS A 561 32.12 25.20 22.54
CA LYS A 561 33.32 24.95 21.76
C LYS A 561 33.38 23.46 21.46
N SER A 562 33.10 23.06 20.22
CA SER A 562 33.43 21.71 19.77
C SER A 562 34.95 21.52 19.85
N SER A 563 35.40 20.47 20.54
CA SER A 563 36.82 20.09 20.62
C SER A 563 37.34 19.51 19.32
#